data_AF-A0A2G5K2I7-F1
#
_entry.id   AF-A0A2G5K2I7-F1
#
_cell.length_a   1.000
_cell.length_b   1.000
_cell.length_c   1.000
_cell.angle_alpha   90.00
_cell.angle_beta   90.00
_cell.angle_gamma   90.00
#
_symmetry.space_group_name_H-M   'P 1'
#
loop_
_entity.id
_entity.type
_entity.pdbx_description
1 polymer ?
#
loop_
_entity_poly.entity_id
_entity_poly.type
_entity_poly.pdbx_seq_one_letter_code
_entity_poly.pdbx_strand_id
1 'polypeptide(L)'
;MKCMQLYIYPYVGHNLNQMDLILENLQQSEGSFYEKLHQDGNFDQSQFAKLILFIDGLNSQELTEIERFRTSSKLWELAYRIQSSLGYNYNQNDVFEIVNMEEKKLVEIGQGLEYICKSFSENKQLDMDFVHEMTK
;
A
#
# COMPACT_ATOMS: atom_id res chain seq x y z
N MET A 1 -12.95 4.53 18.90
CA MET A 1 -11.69 4.19 18.21
C MET A 1 -11.75 4.86 16.83
N LYS A 2 -10.82 5.77 16.48
CA LYS A 2 -10.87 6.53 15.22
C LYS A 2 -10.24 5.69 14.10
N CYS A 3 -10.97 5.41 13.01
CA CYS A 3 -10.40 4.76 11.82
C CYS A 3 -9.29 5.63 11.21
N MET A 4 -8.23 4.99 10.71
CA MET A 4 -7.14 5.67 10.02
C MET A 4 -7.61 6.12 8.64
N GLN A 5 -7.61 7.42 8.39
CA GLN A 5 -7.80 7.95 7.03
C GLN A 5 -6.44 8.05 6.36
N LEU A 6 -6.27 7.35 5.24
CA LEU A 6 -5.17 7.61 4.30
C LEU A 6 -5.40 8.97 3.65
N TYR A 7 -4.86 10.03 4.26
CA TYR A 7 -4.87 11.37 3.69
C TYR A 7 -3.85 11.48 2.56
N ILE A 8 -4.14 10.83 1.43
CA ILE A 8 -3.34 10.92 0.21
C ILE A 8 -3.78 12.20 -0.52
N TYR A 9 -3.04 13.30 -0.32
CA TYR A 9 -3.30 14.56 -1.01
C TYR A 9 -2.48 14.63 -2.32
N PRO A 10 -3.10 14.97 -3.47
CA PRO A 10 -2.43 15.03 -4.77
C PRO A 10 -1.64 16.33 -4.93
N TYR A 11 -0.58 16.54 -4.15
CA TYR A 11 0.30 17.71 -4.30
C TYR A 11 1.78 17.31 -4.43
N VAL A 12 2.32 17.59 -5.62
CA VAL A 12 3.61 17.15 -6.19
C VAL A 12 4.86 17.66 -5.45
N GLY A 13 4.71 18.41 -4.34
CA GLY A 13 5.84 19.03 -3.62
C GLY A 13 6.28 18.36 -2.31
N HIS A 14 5.53 17.39 -1.77
CA HIS A 14 5.74 16.88 -0.40
C HIS A 14 5.61 15.34 -0.25
N ASN A 15 5.75 14.57 -1.33
CA ASN A 15 5.45 13.13 -1.33
C ASN A 15 6.33 12.28 -0.38
N LEU A 16 7.57 12.70 -0.10
CA LEU A 16 8.46 11.98 0.83
C LEU A 16 7.96 12.02 2.28
N ASN A 17 7.46 13.18 2.74
CA ASN A 17 6.90 13.35 4.09
C ASN A 17 5.57 12.60 4.24
N GLN A 18 4.82 12.40 3.15
CA GLN A 18 3.57 11.64 3.18
C GLN A 18 3.83 10.15 3.45
N MET A 19 4.88 9.57 2.89
CA MET A 19 5.24 8.17 3.17
C MET A 19 5.64 7.97 4.64
N ASP A 20 6.40 8.91 5.20
CA ASP A 20 6.77 8.87 6.62
C ASP A 20 5.53 8.96 7.51
N LEU A 21 4.59 9.86 7.21
CA LEU A 21 3.32 9.95 7.94
C LEU A 21 2.48 8.66 7.83
N ILE A 22 2.46 8.01 6.66
CA ILE A 22 1.76 6.72 6.49
C ILE A 22 2.41 5.67 7.41
N LEU A 23 3.74 5.53 7.35
CA LEU A 23 4.46 4.54 8.16
C LEU A 23 4.37 4.82 9.66
N GLU A 24 4.47 6.07 10.09
CA GLU A 24 4.30 6.48 11.49
C GLU A 24 2.89 6.17 12.00
N ASN A 25 1.84 6.47 11.21
CA ASN A 25 0.47 6.13 11.57
C ASN A 25 0.28 4.62 11.74
N LEU A 26 0.92 3.81 10.90
CA LEU A 26 0.88 2.35 11.02
C LEU A 26 1.55 1.80 12.28
N GLN A 27 2.48 2.56 12.89
CA GLN A 27 3.14 2.18 14.14
C GLN A 27 2.33 2.55 15.39
N GLN A 28 1.46 3.56 15.33
CA GLN A 28 0.76 4.11 16.51
C GLN A 28 -0.49 3.33 16.97
N SER A 29 -0.86 2.25 16.27
CA SER A 29 -2.03 1.44 16.61
C SER A 29 -1.66 -0.04 16.69
N GLU A 30 -2.29 -0.80 17.58
CA GLU A 30 -2.22 -2.26 17.59
C GLU A 30 -3.15 -2.81 16.48
N GLY A 31 -2.83 -3.99 15.93
CA GLY A 31 -3.59 -4.65 14.86
C GLY A 31 -2.94 -4.66 13.46
N SER A 32 -3.53 -5.42 12.55
CA SER A 32 -3.17 -5.52 11.13
C SER A 32 -3.40 -4.18 10.39
N PHE A 33 -2.73 -3.98 9.25
CA PHE A 33 -2.89 -2.80 8.41
C PHE A 33 -4.35 -2.51 8.06
N TYR A 34 -5.15 -3.56 7.82
CA TYR A 34 -6.56 -3.40 7.48
C TYR A 34 -7.44 -3.13 8.70
N GLU A 35 -7.16 -3.72 9.87
CA GLU A 35 -7.84 -3.37 11.14
C GLU A 35 -7.73 -1.88 11.45
N LYS A 36 -6.61 -1.28 11.06
CA LYS A 36 -6.32 0.15 11.24
C LYS A 36 -7.08 1.04 10.28
N LEU A 37 -7.29 0.58 9.04
CA LEU A 37 -8.00 1.32 8.00
C LEU A 37 -9.52 1.18 8.10
N HIS A 38 -10.02 -0.02 8.37
CA HIS A 38 -11.44 -0.34 8.44
C HIS A 38 -11.71 -1.41 9.50
N GLN A 39 -12.46 -1.05 10.54
CA GLN A 39 -12.82 -1.94 11.65
C GLN A 39 -13.71 -3.11 11.23
N ASP A 40 -14.37 -3.02 10.07
CA ASP A 40 -15.39 -3.98 9.65
C ASP A 40 -14.85 -5.15 8.79
N GLY A 41 -13.53 -5.24 8.58
CA GLY A 41 -12.96 -6.30 7.73
C GLY A 41 -13.24 -6.14 6.24
N ASN A 42 -13.63 -4.94 5.80
CA ASN A 42 -13.84 -4.66 4.37
C ASN A 42 -12.55 -4.13 3.72
N PHE A 43 -12.09 -4.81 2.68
CA PHE A 43 -11.09 -4.30 1.77
C PHE A 43 -11.67 -3.12 0.97
N ASP A 44 -11.04 -1.94 1.09
CA ASP A 44 -11.40 -0.76 0.32
C ASP A 44 -10.55 -0.66 -0.97
N GLN A 45 -11.13 -1.11 -2.08
CA GLN A 45 -10.53 -1.06 -3.42
C GLN A 45 -10.12 0.37 -3.82
N SER A 46 -10.89 1.38 -3.39
CA SER A 46 -10.59 2.78 -3.73
C SER A 46 -9.33 3.28 -3.02
N GLN A 47 -9.09 2.85 -1.79
CA GLN A 47 -7.88 3.19 -1.05
C GLN A 47 -6.66 2.50 -1.63
N PHE A 48 -6.81 1.24 -2.04
CA PHE A 48 -5.76 0.51 -2.74
C PHE A 48 -5.39 1.18 -4.07
N ALA A 49 -6.37 1.59 -4.86
CA ALA A 49 -6.14 2.32 -6.11
C ALA A 49 -5.41 3.66 -5.88
N LYS A 50 -5.79 4.42 -4.84
CA LYS A 50 -5.10 5.66 -4.47
C LYS A 50 -3.64 5.42 -4.09
N LEU A 51 -3.35 4.32 -3.38
CA LEU A 51 -1.98 3.93 -3.06
C LEU A 51 -1.18 3.67 -4.34
N ILE A 52 -1.72 2.91 -5.29
CA ILE A 52 -1.01 2.63 -6.54
C ILE A 52 -0.71 3.92 -7.32
N LEU A 53 -1.69 4.81 -7.46
CA LEU A 53 -1.51 6.10 -8.13
C LEU A 53 -0.48 6.99 -7.42
N PHE A 54 -0.43 6.95 -6.09
CA PHE A 54 0.58 7.67 -5.33
C PHE A 54 2.00 7.15 -5.63
N ILE A 55 2.19 5.83 -5.72
CA ILE A 55 3.49 5.23 -6.04
C ILE A 55 3.89 5.51 -7.49
N ASP A 56 2.95 5.45 -8.43
CA ASP A 56 3.20 5.85 -9.82
C ASP A 56 3.65 7.33 -9.91
N GLY A 57 2.94 8.21 -9.19
CA GLY A 57 3.31 9.62 -9.09
C GLY A 57 4.71 9.84 -8.51
N LEU A 58 5.16 9.02 -7.56
CA LEU A 58 6.55 9.02 -7.08
C LEU A 58 7.52 8.57 -8.18
N ASN A 59 7.17 7.54 -8.94
CA ASN A 59 8.04 6.98 -9.98
C ASN A 59 8.27 7.94 -11.15
N SER A 60 7.30 8.80 -11.45
CA SER A 60 7.42 9.87 -12.46
C SER A 60 8.35 11.02 -12.08
N GLN A 61 8.83 11.08 -10.82
CA GLN A 61 9.71 12.15 -10.35
C GLN A 61 11.16 11.88 -10.73
N GLU A 62 11.89 12.94 -11.07
CA GLU A 62 13.34 12.90 -11.09
C GLU A 62 13.85 12.86 -9.65
N LEU A 63 14.33 11.68 -9.23
CA LEU A 63 14.92 11.45 -7.92
C LEU A 63 16.40 11.13 -8.08
N THR A 64 17.24 11.63 -7.18
CA THR A 64 18.61 11.14 -7.06
C THR A 64 18.63 9.66 -6.67
N GLU A 65 19.75 8.98 -6.91
CA GLU A 65 19.93 7.57 -6.53
C GLU A 65 19.68 7.35 -5.02
N ILE A 66 20.15 8.26 -4.17
CA ILE A 66 19.98 8.19 -2.72
C ILE A 66 18.51 8.38 -2.32
N GLU A 67 17.80 9.32 -2.94
CA GLU A 67 16.37 9.55 -2.68
C GLU A 67 15.52 8.37 -3.15
N ARG A 68 15.83 7.82 -4.32
CA ARG A 68 15.16 6.62 -4.85
C ARG A 68 15.40 5.42 -3.94
N PHE A 69 16.63 5.21 -3.49
CA PHE A 69 16.94 4.13 -2.54
C PHE A 69 16.13 4.28 -1.24
N ARG A 70 16.14 5.47 -0.62
CA ARG A 70 15.38 5.73 0.62
C ARG A 70 13.88 5.55 0.43
N THR A 71 13.33 6.05 -0.68
CA THR A 71 11.91 5.91 -1.00
C THR A 71 11.54 4.46 -1.26
N SER A 72 12.41 3.74 -1.96
CA SER A 72 12.25 2.31 -2.23
C SER A 72 12.19 1.51 -0.93
N SER A 73 13.08 1.74 0.03
CA SER A 73 13.02 1.07 1.33
C SER A 73 11.69 1.29 2.05
N LYS A 74 11.15 2.51 2.01
CA LYS A 74 9.85 2.84 2.63
C LYS A 74 8.66 2.18 1.90
N LEU A 75 8.71 2.14 0.56
CA LEU A 75 7.71 1.45 -0.25
C LEU A 75 7.67 -0.05 0.05
N TRP A 76 8.85 -0.68 0.14
CA TRP A 76 8.96 -2.09 0.51
C TRP A 76 8.47 -2.35 1.94
N GLU A 77 8.73 -1.45 2.89
CA GLU A 77 8.17 -1.55 4.24
C GLU A 77 6.63 -1.49 4.22
N LEU A 78 6.06 -0.52 3.48
CA LEU A 78 4.61 -0.38 3.34
C LEU A 78 3.99 -1.62 2.70
N ALA A 79 4.56 -2.10 1.59
CA ALA A 79 4.10 -3.29 0.90
C ALA A 79 4.16 -4.53 1.79
N TYR A 80 5.25 -4.71 2.54
CA TYR A 80 5.37 -5.82 3.50
C TYR A 80 4.28 -5.75 4.58
N ARG A 81 3.99 -4.57 5.12
CA ARG A 81 2.93 -4.41 6.14
C ARG A 81 1.54 -4.73 5.57
N ILE A 82 1.26 -4.29 4.35
CA ILE A 82 0.00 -4.58 3.66
C ILE A 82 -0.10 -6.09 3.36
N GLN A 83 0.90 -6.67 2.71
CA GLN A 83 0.93 -8.09 2.37
C GLN A 83 0.85 -8.98 3.62
N SER A 84 1.58 -8.65 4.69
CA SER A 84 1.46 -9.37 5.95
C SER A 84 0.02 -9.38 6.44
N SER A 85 -0.67 -8.23 6.35
CA SER A 85 -2.06 -8.10 6.79
C SER A 85 -3.05 -8.85 5.89
N LEU A 86 -2.78 -8.93 4.58
CA LEU A 86 -3.53 -9.78 3.66
C LEU A 86 -3.30 -11.27 3.95
N GLY A 87 -2.06 -11.65 4.28
CA GLY A 87 -1.68 -13.02 4.63
C GLY A 87 -2.17 -13.47 6.01
N TYR A 88 -2.44 -12.53 6.93
CA TYR A 88 -3.03 -12.81 8.24
C TYR A 88 -4.52 -13.16 8.21
N ASN A 89 -5.17 -13.22 7.03
CA ASN A 89 -6.52 -13.80 6.87
C ASN A 89 -6.67 -15.21 7.48
N TYR A 90 -5.56 -15.91 7.77
CA TYR A 90 -5.54 -17.24 8.38
C TYR A 90 -4.79 -17.27 9.73
N ASN A 91 -4.95 -16.28 10.60
CA ASN A 91 -4.57 -16.43 12.01
C ASN A 91 -5.78 -16.96 12.81
N GLN A 92 -5.75 -18.24 13.21
CA GLN A 92 -6.84 -18.88 13.96
C GLN A 92 -7.12 -18.24 15.34
N ASN A 93 -6.22 -17.36 15.81
CA ASN A 93 -6.36 -16.61 17.05
C ASN A 93 -6.77 -15.15 16.83
N ASP A 94 -6.91 -14.71 15.58
CA ASP A 94 -7.26 -13.35 15.19
C ASP A 94 -8.65 -13.34 14.56
N VAL A 95 -9.51 -12.45 15.04
CA VAL A 95 -10.92 -12.38 14.62
C VAL A 95 -11.07 -11.62 13.29
N PHE A 96 -9.98 -11.06 12.78
CA PHE A 96 -9.99 -10.22 11.61
C PHE A 96 -9.83 -11.01 10.32
N GLU A 97 -10.90 -11.04 9.53
CA GLU A 97 -10.93 -11.61 8.19
C GLU A 97 -11.41 -10.54 7.21
N ILE A 98 -10.79 -10.49 6.03
CA ILE A 98 -11.28 -9.70 4.92
C ILE A 98 -12.46 -10.43 4.28
N VAL A 99 -13.69 -9.97 4.56
CA VAL A 99 -14.92 -10.72 4.23
C VAL A 99 -15.56 -10.37 2.89
N ASN A 100 -15.15 -9.27 2.26
CA ASN A 100 -15.74 -8.74 1.02
C ASN A 100 -14.93 -9.05 -0.24
N MET A 101 -13.88 -9.88 -0.15
CA MET A 101 -13.01 -10.21 -1.28
C MET A 101 -12.50 -11.64 -1.18
N GLU A 102 -12.46 -12.34 -2.32
CA GLU A 102 -11.94 -13.70 -2.38
C GLU A 102 -10.42 -13.74 -2.10
N GLU A 103 -9.95 -14.80 -1.42
CA GLU A 103 -8.52 -15.00 -1.11
C GLU A 103 -7.63 -14.86 -2.35
N LYS A 104 -8.04 -15.43 -3.48
CA LYS A 104 -7.31 -15.31 -4.74
C LYS A 104 -7.08 -13.85 -5.15
N LYS A 105 -8.08 -12.99 -4.98
CA LYS A 105 -7.98 -11.57 -5.29
C LYS A 105 -7.02 -10.85 -4.33
N LEU A 106 -7.00 -11.24 -3.06
CA LEU A 106 -6.06 -10.71 -2.07
C LEU A 106 -4.61 -11.12 -2.39
N VAL A 107 -4.39 -12.33 -2.89
CA VAL A 107 -3.09 -12.78 -3.40
C VAL A 107 -2.67 -11.96 -4.62
N GLU A 108 -3.58 -11.74 -5.58
CA GLU A 108 -3.32 -10.88 -6.76
C GLU A 108 -2.92 -9.45 -6.34
N ILE A 109 -3.60 -8.87 -5.34
CA ILE A 109 -3.27 -7.57 -4.75
C ILE A 109 -1.87 -7.57 -4.14
N GLY A 110 -1.52 -8.62 -3.39
CA GLY A 110 -0.18 -8.79 -2.85
C GLY A 110 0.89 -8.80 -3.94
N GLN A 111 0.66 -9.54 -5.02
CA GLN A 111 1.57 -9.59 -6.18
C GLN A 111 1.67 -8.23 -6.89
N GLY A 112 0.56 -7.49 -7.00
CA GLY A 112 0.55 -6.13 -7.55
C GLY A 112 1.43 -5.16 -6.76
N LEU A 113 1.39 -5.21 -5.43
CA LEU A 113 2.26 -4.40 -4.57
C LEU A 113 3.75 -4.72 -4.77
N GLU A 114 4.08 -6.00 -4.88
CA GLU A 114 5.46 -6.43 -5.15
C GLU A 114 5.96 -5.91 -6.50
N TYR A 115 5.15 -6.08 -7.55
CA TYR A 115 5.46 -5.59 -8.89
C TYR A 115 5.72 -4.07 -8.89
N ILE A 116 4.89 -3.31 -8.18
CA ILE A 116 4.99 -1.86 -8.11
C ILE A 116 6.26 -1.44 -7.38
N CYS A 117 6.55 -2.04 -6.22
CA CYS A 117 7.76 -1.75 -5.46
C CYS A 117 9.02 -2.06 -6.28
N LYS A 118 9.05 -3.22 -6.93
CA LYS A 118 10.15 -3.63 -7.81
C LYS A 118 10.35 -2.64 -8.96
N SER A 119 9.27 -2.26 -9.65
CA SER A 119 9.35 -1.32 -10.78
C SER A 119 9.91 0.03 -10.34
N PHE A 120 9.50 0.54 -9.17
CA PHE A 120 10.06 1.77 -8.61
C PHE A 120 11.56 1.63 -8.27
N SER A 121 11.95 0.53 -7.61
CA SER A 121 13.35 0.24 -7.26
C SER A 121 14.24 0.15 -8.51
N GLU A 122 13.73 -0.44 -9.58
CA GLU A 122 14.44 -0.63 -10.85
C GLU A 122 14.35 0.58 -11.79
N ASN A 123 13.68 1.67 -11.36
CA ASN A 123 13.42 2.86 -12.18
C ASN A 123 12.77 2.52 -13.53
N LYS A 124 11.81 1.59 -13.50
CA LYS A 124 11.01 1.19 -14.65
C LYS A 124 9.64 1.82 -14.56
N GLN A 125 9.09 2.25 -15.69
CA GLN A 125 7.70 2.67 -15.75
C GLN A 125 6.79 1.50 -15.43
N LEU A 126 5.68 1.80 -14.74
CA LEU A 126 4.65 0.82 -14.48
C LEU A 126 3.87 0.52 -15.75
N ASP A 127 3.51 -0.74 -15.92
CA ASP A 127 2.51 -1.14 -16.90
C ASP A 127 1.13 -0.64 -16.43
N MET A 128 0.62 0.40 -17.10
CA MET A 128 -0.65 1.02 -16.74
C MET A 128 -1.85 0.14 -17.06
N ASP A 129 -1.73 -0.82 -17.99
CA ASP A 129 -2.80 -1.79 -18.26
C ASP A 129 -2.92 -2.75 -17.07
N PHE A 130 -1.79 -3.21 -16.53
CA PHE A 130 -1.74 -3.99 -15.29
C PHE A 130 -2.31 -3.21 -14.10
N VAL A 131 -1.91 -1.95 -13.91
CA VAL A 131 -2.45 -1.10 -12.84
C VAL A 131 -3.96 -0.92 -12.97
N HIS A 132 -4.46 -0.73 -14.19
CA HIS A 132 -5.90 -0.57 -14.43
C HIS A 132 -6.68 -1.85 -14.14
N GLU A 133 -6.14 -3.02 -14.48
CA GLU A 133 -6.75 -4.31 -14.14
C GLU A 133 -6.83 -4.54 -12.63
N MET A 134 -5.77 -4.16 -11.90
CA MET A 134 -5.67 -4.31 -10.44
C MET A 134 -6.57 -3.36 -9.65
N THR A 135 -7.05 -2.27 -10.27
CA THR A 135 -7.80 -1.19 -9.61
C THR A 135 -9.27 -1.08 -10.04
N LYS A 136 -9.74 -2.00 -10.89
CA LYS A 136 -11.18 -2.20 -11.20
C LYS A 136 -11.93 -2.78 -10.00
#